data_AF-A0A1Q6PUH4-F1
#
_entry.id   AF-A0A1Q6PUH4-F1
#
_cell.length_a   1.000
_cell.length_b   1.000
_cell.length_c   1.000
_cell.angle_alpha   90.00
_cell.angle_beta   90.00
_cell.angle_gamma   90.00
#
_symmetry.space_group_name_H-M   'P 1'
#
loop_
_entity.id
_entity.type
_entity.pdbx_description
1 polymer ?
#
loop_
_entity_poly.entity_id
_entity_poly.type
_entity_poly.pdbx_seq_one_letter_code
_entity_poly.pdbx_strand_id
1 'polypeptide(L)'
;MVREVLYNTGITATAGIGTNLYLAKLAMDIVAKHIPADKDGVRIAELNEQSYRYLLWNHRPLTDFWMTGPGTVKRLEAHGIYTMGDLARFSIHGEDRLYEIFGVDAEILIDHAWGYEPCGMAEIKSYKPSAGSAFRALASKEVLAK
;
A
#
# COMPACT_ATOMS: atom_id res chain seq x y z
N MET A 1 -16.35 -2.38 18.13
CA MET A 1 -14.88 -2.09 18.03
C MET A 1 -14.09 -3.36 17.68
N VAL A 2 -12.79 -3.28 17.34
CA VAL A 2 -12.00 -4.41 16.74
C VAL A 2 -12.09 -5.75 17.49
N ARG A 3 -12.25 -5.72 18.83
CA ARG A 3 -12.47 -6.91 19.68
C ARG A 3 -13.80 -7.64 19.41
N GLU A 4 -14.81 -6.94 18.93
CA GLU A 4 -16.09 -7.54 18.55
C GLU A 4 -15.93 -8.49 17.37
N VAL A 5 -14.90 -8.31 16.53
CA VAL A 5 -14.60 -9.29 15.46
C VAL A 5 -14.27 -10.63 16.11
N LEU A 6 -13.36 -10.66 17.07
CA LEU A 6 -13.01 -11.89 17.79
C LEU A 6 -14.19 -12.47 18.55
N TYR A 7 -14.94 -11.64 19.28
CA TYR A 7 -16.09 -12.10 20.06
C TYR A 7 -17.21 -12.71 19.19
N ASN A 8 -17.53 -12.09 18.05
CA ASN A 8 -18.65 -12.53 17.21
C ASN A 8 -18.26 -13.64 16.21
N THR A 9 -16.98 -13.73 15.82
CA THR A 9 -16.56 -14.60 14.71
C THR A 9 -15.50 -15.62 15.10
N GLY A 10 -14.83 -15.46 16.24
CA GLY A 10 -13.66 -16.26 16.63
C GLY A 10 -12.38 -15.92 15.86
N ILE A 11 -12.37 -14.86 15.06
CA ILE A 11 -11.23 -14.46 14.21
C ILE A 11 -10.53 -13.24 14.82
N THR A 12 -9.19 -13.31 14.95
CA THR A 12 -8.39 -12.16 15.37
C THR A 12 -8.29 -11.12 14.26
N ALA A 13 -8.21 -9.85 14.65
CA ALA A 13 -8.15 -8.74 13.71
C ALA A 13 -6.92 -7.86 13.97
N THR A 14 -6.39 -7.30 12.89
CA THR A 14 -5.36 -6.26 12.89
C THR A 14 -5.99 -4.98 12.37
N ALA A 15 -5.63 -3.83 12.97
CA ALA A 15 -6.13 -2.54 12.53
C ALA A 15 -4.97 -1.55 12.32
N GLY A 16 -5.08 -0.74 11.27
CA GLY A 16 -4.23 0.43 11.05
C GLY A 16 -5.06 1.70 11.17
N ILE A 17 -4.49 2.70 11.81
CA ILE A 17 -5.09 4.04 11.96
C ILE A 17 -4.18 5.01 11.22
N GLY A 18 -4.76 5.92 10.43
CA GLY A 18 -3.97 6.96 9.78
C GLY A 18 -4.79 8.18 9.42
N THR A 19 -4.08 9.27 9.13
CA THR A 19 -4.67 10.58 8.75
C THR A 19 -5.29 10.55 7.34
N ASN A 20 -4.92 9.56 6.53
CA ASN A 20 -5.49 9.28 5.22
C ASN A 20 -5.50 7.76 4.95
N LEU A 21 -6.08 7.33 3.83
CA LEU A 21 -6.26 5.91 3.51
C LEU A 21 -4.93 5.17 3.27
N TYR A 22 -3.95 5.84 2.66
CA TYR A 22 -2.64 5.27 2.43
C TYR A 22 -1.95 4.95 3.75
N LEU A 23 -1.88 5.93 4.67
CA LEU A 23 -1.25 5.74 5.97
C LEU A 23 -1.99 4.74 6.86
N ALA A 24 -3.33 4.72 6.84
CA ALA A 24 -4.10 3.70 7.55
C ALA A 24 -3.77 2.29 7.05
N LYS A 25 -3.64 2.13 5.72
CA LYS A 25 -3.28 0.87 5.09
C LYS A 25 -1.86 0.43 5.45
N LEU A 26 -0.89 1.33 5.39
CA LEU A 26 0.50 1.02 5.74
C LEU A 26 0.69 0.75 7.23
N ALA A 27 -0.02 1.48 8.09
CA ALA A 27 -0.01 1.23 9.52
C ALA A 27 -0.44 -0.22 9.79
N MET A 28 -1.47 -0.71 9.10
CA MET A 28 -1.91 -2.10 9.22
C MET A 28 -0.92 -3.11 8.65
N ASP A 29 -0.47 -2.91 7.41
CA ASP A 29 0.27 -3.94 6.66
C ASP A 29 1.75 -4.01 6.97
N ILE A 30 2.37 -2.87 7.26
CA ILE A 30 3.82 -2.79 7.51
C ILE A 30 4.09 -2.73 9.00
N VAL A 31 3.38 -1.88 9.75
CA VAL A 31 3.70 -1.68 11.17
C VAL A 31 3.00 -2.74 12.04
N ALA A 32 1.68 -2.83 11.95
CA ALA A 32 0.89 -3.66 12.84
C ALA A 32 1.14 -5.16 12.66
N LYS A 33 1.58 -5.64 11.49
CA LYS A 33 1.93 -7.07 11.33
C LYS A 33 3.17 -7.50 12.12
N HIS A 34 4.06 -6.56 12.44
CA HIS A 34 5.34 -6.85 13.07
C HIS A 34 5.37 -6.54 14.58
N ILE A 35 4.28 -5.98 15.14
CA ILE A 35 4.17 -5.79 16.58
C ILE A 35 3.66 -7.08 17.27
N PRO A 36 4.08 -7.36 18.51
CA PRO A 36 3.49 -8.42 19.31
C PRO A 36 1.98 -8.20 19.46
N ALA A 37 1.22 -9.29 19.37
CA ALA A 37 -0.21 -9.24 19.66
C ALA A 37 -0.44 -8.96 21.15
N ASP A 38 -1.53 -8.28 21.47
CA ASP A 38 -1.99 -8.17 22.85
C ASP A 38 -2.51 -9.52 23.37
N LYS A 39 -2.98 -9.53 24.63
CA LYS A 39 -3.54 -10.74 25.28
C LYS A 39 -4.71 -11.38 24.53
N ASP A 40 -5.37 -10.64 23.65
CA ASP A 40 -6.53 -11.08 22.88
C ASP A 40 -6.14 -11.33 21.39
N GLY A 41 -4.84 -11.32 21.06
CA GLY A 41 -4.36 -11.56 19.70
C GLY A 41 -4.49 -10.36 18.75
N VAL A 42 -4.87 -9.19 19.25
CA VAL A 42 -5.12 -7.98 18.47
C VAL A 42 -3.82 -7.22 18.23
N ARG A 43 -3.67 -6.63 17.04
CA ARG A 43 -2.56 -5.74 16.68
C ARG A 43 -3.10 -4.43 16.12
N ILE A 44 -2.65 -3.30 16.66
CA ILE A 44 -3.04 -1.96 16.21
C ILE A 44 -1.80 -1.10 16.07
N ALA A 45 -1.67 -0.42 14.95
CA ALA A 45 -0.65 0.62 14.77
C ALA A 45 -1.27 1.86 14.14
N GLU A 46 -0.60 3.00 14.32
CA GLU A 46 -1.01 4.28 13.77
C GLU A 46 0.13 4.96 13.02
N LEU A 47 -0.22 5.69 11.96
CA LEU A 47 0.70 6.54 11.21
C LEU A 47 0.07 7.89 10.91
N ASN A 48 0.86 8.95 11.08
CA ASN A 48 0.65 10.23 10.42
C ASN A 48 1.84 10.48 9.47
N GLU A 49 1.83 11.60 8.75
CA GLU A 49 2.85 11.91 7.75
C GLU A 49 4.25 12.00 8.37
N GLN A 50 4.36 12.55 9.59
CA GLN A 50 5.64 12.67 10.27
C GLN A 50 6.17 11.31 10.74
N SER A 51 5.33 10.49 11.38
CA SER A 51 5.73 9.16 11.84
C SER A 51 5.98 8.21 10.66
N TYR A 52 5.26 8.36 9.56
CA TYR A 52 5.51 7.66 8.30
C TYR A 52 6.92 7.94 7.78
N ARG A 53 7.29 9.23 7.66
CA ARG A 53 8.64 9.61 7.18
C ARG A 53 9.72 9.11 8.14
N TYR A 54 9.49 9.18 9.44
CA TYR A 54 10.45 8.71 10.44
C TYR A 54 10.64 7.18 10.40
N LEU A 55 9.55 6.42 10.32
CA LEU A 55 9.58 4.96 10.44
C LEU A 55 9.83 4.24 9.11
N LEU A 56 9.24 4.72 8.02
CA LEU A 56 9.07 3.95 6.79
C LEU A 56 9.82 4.49 5.57
N TRP A 57 10.40 5.70 5.60
CA TRP A 57 11.12 6.20 4.42
C TRP A 57 12.28 5.31 3.98
N ASN A 58 12.96 4.64 4.91
CA ASN A 58 14.04 3.71 4.59
C ASN A 58 13.57 2.23 4.50
N HIS A 59 12.27 1.98 4.62
CA HIS A 59 11.71 0.62 4.60
C HIS A 59 11.93 -0.04 3.24
N ARG A 60 12.20 -1.35 3.28
CA ARG A 60 12.36 -2.20 2.11
C ARG A 60 11.72 -3.57 2.36
N PRO A 61 11.22 -4.25 1.32
CA PRO A 61 11.23 -3.82 -0.09
C PRO A 61 10.16 -2.78 -0.44
N LEU A 62 10.33 -2.04 -1.54
CA LEU A 62 9.33 -1.10 -2.05
C LEU A 62 7.99 -1.76 -2.38
N THR A 63 7.98 -3.07 -2.63
CA THR A 63 6.77 -3.85 -2.90
C THR A 63 5.81 -3.97 -1.71
N ASP A 64 6.25 -3.61 -0.51
CA ASP A 64 5.39 -3.59 0.68
C ASP A 64 4.45 -2.37 0.68
N PHE A 65 4.79 -1.33 -0.08
CA PHE A 65 3.96 -0.15 -0.21
C PHE A 65 2.82 -0.39 -1.19
N TRP A 66 1.63 0.08 -0.81
CA TRP A 66 0.47 0.01 -1.67
C TRP A 66 0.74 0.68 -3.03
N MET A 67 0.18 0.12 -4.10
CA MET A 67 0.34 0.55 -5.50
C MET A 67 1.77 0.45 -6.07
N THR A 68 2.75 -0.04 -5.32
CA THR A 68 4.16 -0.12 -5.75
C THR A 68 4.56 -1.55 -6.15
N GLY A 69 3.97 -2.08 -7.22
CA GLY A 69 4.23 -3.45 -7.68
C GLY A 69 5.63 -3.66 -8.31
N PRO A 70 6.03 -4.92 -8.61
CA PRO A 70 7.37 -5.25 -9.11
C PRO A 70 7.79 -4.49 -10.38
N GLY A 71 6.86 -4.21 -11.29
CA GLY A 71 7.12 -3.43 -12.50
C GLY A 71 7.41 -1.94 -12.23
N THR A 72 6.76 -1.37 -11.21
CA THR A 72 7.06 -0.01 -10.73
C THR A 72 8.41 0.03 -10.06
N VAL A 73 8.68 -0.91 -9.15
CA VAL A 73 9.97 -1.04 -8.45
C VAL A 73 11.12 -1.15 -9.45
N LYS A 74 11.04 -2.04 -10.45
CA LYS A 74 12.09 -2.19 -11.46
C LYS A 74 12.41 -0.88 -12.19
N ARG A 75 11.39 -0.06 -12.49
CA ARG A 75 11.58 1.24 -13.15
C ARG A 75 12.21 2.27 -12.19
N LEU A 76 11.80 2.29 -10.93
CA LEU A 76 12.40 3.15 -9.90
C LEU A 76 13.87 2.81 -9.65
N GLU A 77 14.20 1.52 -9.51
CA GLU A 77 15.57 1.05 -9.26
C GLU A 77 16.51 1.35 -10.42
N ALA A 78 16.01 1.33 -11.67
CA ALA A 78 16.78 1.74 -12.85
C ALA A 78 17.21 3.23 -12.81
N HIS A 79 16.56 4.02 -11.95
CA HIS A 79 16.88 5.42 -11.69
C HIS A 79 17.50 5.66 -10.31
N GLY A 80 17.97 4.60 -9.63
CA GLY A 80 18.65 4.70 -8.34
C GLY A 80 17.72 4.98 -7.16
N ILE A 81 16.41 4.77 -7.32
CA ILE A 81 15.40 4.97 -6.29
C ILE A 81 15.05 3.61 -5.68
N TYR A 82 15.36 3.41 -4.41
CA TYR A 82 15.22 2.10 -3.75
C TYR A 82 14.30 2.11 -2.52
N THR A 83 13.86 3.29 -2.10
CA THR A 83 13.03 3.50 -0.91
C THR A 83 12.06 4.66 -1.15
N MET A 84 11.04 4.79 -0.30
CA MET A 84 10.11 5.93 -0.39
C MET A 84 10.81 7.25 -0.07
N GLY A 85 11.82 7.25 0.81
CA GLY A 85 12.66 8.42 1.07
C GLY A 85 13.48 8.85 -0.14
N ASP A 86 14.02 7.88 -0.89
CA ASP A 86 14.73 8.17 -2.16
C ASP A 86 13.77 8.80 -3.18
N LEU A 87 12.56 8.25 -3.31
CA LEU A 87 11.54 8.73 -4.24
C LEU A 87 11.09 10.14 -3.88
N ALA A 88 10.78 10.39 -2.60
CA ALA A 88 10.40 11.71 -2.10
C ALA A 88 11.51 12.74 -2.33
N ARG A 89 12.78 12.37 -2.10
CA ARG A 89 13.92 13.25 -2.36
C ARG A 89 14.12 13.51 -3.85
N PHE A 90 13.99 12.47 -4.68
CA PHE A 90 14.11 12.58 -6.13
C PHE A 90 13.03 13.51 -6.70
N SER A 91 11.80 13.43 -6.20
CA SER A 91 10.68 14.24 -6.70
C SER A 91 10.89 15.75 -6.53
N ILE A 92 11.71 16.20 -5.58
CA ILE A 92 11.97 17.63 -5.34
C ILE A 92 12.57 18.33 -6.59
N HIS A 93 13.37 17.59 -7.36
CA HIS A 93 14.07 18.14 -8.53
C HIS A 93 13.92 17.31 -9.81
N GLY A 94 13.36 16.10 -9.70
CA GLY A 94 13.23 15.13 -10.79
C GLY A 94 11.78 14.79 -11.12
N GLU A 95 10.81 15.61 -10.71
CA GLU A 95 9.38 15.40 -10.97
C GLU A 95 9.09 15.15 -12.46
N ASP A 96 9.57 16.02 -13.35
CA ASP A 96 9.39 15.87 -14.80
C ASP A 96 9.84 14.48 -15.29
N ARG A 97 10.96 13.99 -14.75
CA ARG A 97 11.48 12.67 -15.11
C ARG A 97 10.57 11.54 -14.60
N LEU A 98 9.94 11.68 -13.44
CA LEU A 98 8.97 10.72 -12.94
C LEU A 98 7.74 10.69 -13.86
N TYR A 99 7.24 11.84 -14.30
CA TYR A 99 6.15 11.92 -15.28
C TYR A 99 6.53 11.33 -16.65
N GLU A 100 7.77 11.49 -17.12
CA GLU A 100 8.24 10.81 -18.34
C GLU A 100 8.20 9.27 -18.22
N ILE A 101 8.48 8.72 -17.03
CA ILE A 101 8.58 7.27 -16.81
C ILE A 101 7.22 6.63 -16.50
N PHE A 102 6.40 7.31 -15.71
CA PHE A 102 5.17 6.78 -15.12
C PHE A 102 3.90 7.42 -15.70
N GLY A 103 4.01 8.51 -16.47
CA GLY A 103 2.85 9.26 -16.94
C GLY A 103 2.07 9.83 -15.77
N VAL A 104 0.75 9.78 -15.84
CA VAL A 104 -0.15 10.32 -14.80
C VAL A 104 0.04 9.63 -13.45
N ASP A 105 0.49 8.37 -13.46
CA ASP A 105 0.72 7.60 -12.22
C ASP A 105 1.90 8.16 -11.40
N ALA A 106 2.72 9.06 -11.97
CA ALA A 106 3.76 9.75 -11.23
C ALA A 106 3.18 10.59 -10.07
N GLU A 107 2.01 11.20 -10.27
CA GLU A 107 1.34 12.04 -9.26
C GLU A 107 1.10 11.26 -7.98
N ILE A 108 0.37 10.14 -8.07
CA ILE A 108 0.05 9.31 -6.92
C ILE A 108 1.30 8.67 -6.29
N LEU A 109 2.30 8.34 -7.12
CA LEU A 109 3.55 7.76 -6.66
C LEU A 109 4.36 8.78 -5.83
N ILE A 110 4.40 10.04 -6.25
CA ILE A 110 5.02 11.14 -5.51
C ILE A 110 4.24 11.43 -4.22
N ASP A 111 2.92 11.55 -4.29
CA ASP A 111 2.07 11.78 -3.11
C ASP A 111 2.28 10.70 -2.05
N HIS A 112 2.27 9.42 -2.45
CA HIS A 112 2.51 8.28 -1.57
C HIS A 112 3.89 8.34 -0.93
N ALA A 113 4.94 8.76 -1.66
CA ALA A 113 6.29 8.93 -1.10
C ALA A 113 6.35 9.99 0.02
N TRP A 114 5.45 10.99 -0.01
CA TRP A 114 5.30 12.02 1.02
C TRP A 114 4.28 11.68 2.11
N GLY A 115 3.58 10.56 1.96
CA GLY A 115 2.56 10.05 2.88
C GLY A 115 1.16 10.61 2.64
N TYR A 116 0.89 11.18 1.47
CA TYR A 116 -0.41 11.77 1.11
C TYR A 116 -1.27 10.81 0.30
N GLU A 117 -2.58 10.95 0.42
CA GLU A 117 -3.58 10.26 -0.38
C GLU A 117 -4.80 11.18 -0.53
N PRO A 118 -5.04 11.75 -1.73
CA PRO A 118 -6.11 12.70 -1.93
C PRO A 118 -7.51 12.06 -1.91
N CYS A 119 -7.63 10.75 -2.19
CA CYS A 119 -8.91 10.07 -2.21
C CYS A 119 -9.51 9.96 -0.81
N GLY A 120 -10.70 10.53 -0.63
CA GLY A 120 -11.45 10.51 0.60
C GLY A 120 -12.59 9.47 0.62
N MET A 121 -13.20 9.34 1.80
CA MET A 121 -14.36 8.46 1.97
C MET A 121 -15.59 8.91 1.17
N ALA A 122 -15.67 10.20 0.82
CA ALA A 122 -16.77 10.73 0.02
C ALA A 122 -16.69 10.22 -1.42
N GLU A 123 -15.53 10.29 -2.07
CA GLU A 123 -15.33 9.73 -3.41
C GLU A 123 -15.61 8.23 -3.41
N ILE A 124 -15.03 7.48 -2.46
CA ILE A 124 -15.21 6.02 -2.36
C ILE A 124 -16.68 5.64 -2.24
N LYS A 125 -17.45 6.31 -1.36
CA LYS A 125 -18.87 6.00 -1.18
C LYS A 125 -19.73 6.42 -2.37
N SER A 126 -19.27 7.39 -3.16
CA SER A 126 -19.96 7.84 -4.37
C SER A 126 -19.67 6.99 -5.61
N TYR A 127 -18.57 6.21 -5.60
CA TYR A 127 -18.12 5.43 -6.73
C TYR A 127 -19.16 4.38 -7.17
N LYS A 128 -19.40 4.31 -8.48
CA LYS A 128 -20.26 3.30 -9.13
C LYS A 128 -19.48 2.63 -10.26
N PRO A 129 -19.31 1.29 -10.23
CA PRO A 129 -18.65 0.57 -11.32
C PRO A 129 -19.38 0.78 -12.65
N SER A 130 -18.62 0.98 -13.73
CA SER A 130 -19.17 1.10 -15.08
C SER A 130 -19.48 -0.25 -15.73
N ALA A 131 -18.86 -1.33 -15.26
CA ALA A 131 -19.03 -2.69 -15.76
C ALA A 131 -18.84 -3.72 -14.63
N GLY A 132 -19.38 -4.93 -14.85
CA GLY A 132 -19.13 -6.11 -14.02
C GLY A 132 -18.48 -7.21 -14.85
N SER A 133 -17.48 -7.90 -14.31
CA SER A 133 -16.78 -8.99 -14.97
C SER A 133 -16.86 -10.28 -14.15
N ALA A 134 -16.81 -11.43 -14.83
CA ALA A 134 -16.71 -12.75 -14.22
C ALA A 134 -15.49 -13.48 -14.79
N PHE A 135 -14.62 -13.97 -13.92
CA PHE A 135 -13.40 -14.69 -14.31
C PHE A 135 -13.52 -16.19 -13.98
N ARG A 136 -13.18 -17.05 -14.94
CA ARG A 136 -13.04 -18.50 -14.73
C ARG A 136 -11.71 -18.97 -15.31
N ALA A 137 -10.77 -19.34 -14.45
CA ALA A 137 -9.58 -20.05 -14.88
C ALA A 137 -9.95 -21.50 -15.24
N LEU A 138 -9.68 -21.92 -16.47
CA LEU A 138 -9.75 -23.32 -16.89
C LEU A 138 -8.34 -23.90 -16.84
N ALA A 139 -8.13 -24.92 -16.01
CA ALA A 139 -6.90 -25.70 -16.05
C ALA A 139 -6.92 -26.57 -17.32
N SER A 140 -5.95 -26.37 -18.22
CA SER A 140 -5.71 -27.29 -19.32
C SER A 140 -5.12 -28.60 -18.76
N LYS A 141 -5.94 -29.65 -18.67
CA LYS A 141 -5.46 -31.01 -18.39
C LYS A 141 -4.84 -31.64 -19.64
N GLU A 142 -3.76 -31.07 -20.17
CA GLU A 142 -2.98 -31.73 -21.23
C GLU A 142 -1.49 -31.40 -21.09
N VAL A 143 -0.79 -32.14 -20.22
CA VAL A 143 0.60 -32.56 -20.45
C VAL A 143 0.79 -33.96 -19.83
N LEU A 144 0.58 -35.00 -20.67
CA LEU A 144 1.36 -36.25 -20.83
C LEU A 144 1.61 -37.10 -19.55
N ALA A 145 1.17 -38.34 -19.35
CA ALA A 145 0.88 -39.43 -20.30
C ALA A 145 1.94 -39.59 -21.40
N LYS A 146 3.20 -39.78 -20.99
CA LYS A 146 4.18 -40.61 -21.70
C LYS A 146 4.98 -41.40 -20.67
#